data_AF-A0A4P6KU48-F1
#
_entry.id   AF-A0A4P6KU48-F1
#
_cell.length_a   1.000
_cell.length_b   1.000
_cell.length_c   1.000
_cell.angle_alpha   90.00
_cell.angle_beta   90.00
_cell.angle_gamma   90.00
#
_symmetry.space_group_name_H-M   'P 1'
#
loop_
_entity.id
_entity.type
_entity.pdbx_description
1 polymer ?
#
loop_
_entity_poly.entity_id
_entity_poly.type
_entity_poly.pdbx_seq_one_letter_code
_entity_poly.pdbx_strand_id
1 'polypeptide(L)'
;MPGEDATTKPLMPRSSAPQVWTATVAETKFYWYDLLVEGSPLPDFRDPVGRYLRRMQFAIDGTMEKRLLYFLVARPRVRFDLQRSVSWGFFSLKLTIPVLIGPEERKSSITIELDVPFEATYKKPVVQVQDKFLLLNWGALVETFSIHDLIQRFDTGLAFPSTVLYVGQTHDPAGKLAKGQHSPVNRARNAGMLDSDMFLLIQRFDVAVDTTAIDLSEEASLRTHVDMLEGALIGYFEDPASRLRNEIERGNRRDHLAELHHTYFLQKLTVDLGFQGADAFHELESTQAGRSRRHLFDCTFDAGRPVIRRLGENDRSLPALRG
;
A
#
# COMPACT_ATOMS: atom_id res chain seq x y z
N MET A 1 36.33 30.02 -27.47
CA MET A 1 35.47 29.01 -28.13
C MET A 1 34.60 28.36 -27.05
N PRO A 2 33.29 28.19 -27.29
CA PRO A 2 32.34 27.70 -26.31
C PRO A 2 32.55 26.20 -26.04
N GLY A 3 32.20 25.78 -24.82
CA GLY A 3 32.39 24.43 -24.30
C GLY A 3 31.41 23.40 -24.83
N GLU A 4 31.89 22.16 -24.90
CA GLU A 4 31.09 20.95 -25.05
C GLU A 4 31.18 20.16 -23.75
N ASP A 5 30.41 20.56 -22.73
CA ASP A 5 29.97 19.63 -21.69
C ASP A 5 28.84 18.78 -22.29
N ALA A 6 29.24 17.85 -23.17
CA ALA A 6 28.39 16.73 -23.55
C ALA A 6 28.22 15.86 -22.29
N THR A 7 27.15 16.11 -21.54
CA THR A 7 26.67 15.22 -20.49
C THR A 7 26.22 13.93 -21.17
N THR A 8 27.16 13.01 -21.35
CA THR A 8 26.91 11.65 -21.84
C THR A 8 25.89 11.03 -20.90
N LYS A 9 24.64 10.88 -21.36
CA LYS A 9 23.64 10.10 -20.62
C LYS A 9 24.27 8.72 -20.38
N PRO A 10 24.35 8.23 -19.13
CA PRO A 10 24.87 6.90 -18.89
C PRO A 10 24.04 5.91 -19.71
N LEU A 11 24.72 5.14 -20.57
CA LEU A 11 24.10 4.09 -21.37
C LEU A 11 23.38 3.14 -20.42
N MET A 12 22.08 2.92 -20.62
CA MET A 12 21.37 1.91 -19.84
C MET A 12 22.03 0.56 -20.15
N PRO A 13 22.42 -0.22 -19.13
CA PRO A 13 22.94 -1.55 -19.37
C PRO A 13 21.90 -2.36 -20.13
N ARG A 14 22.32 -2.93 -21.25
CA ARG A 14 21.48 -3.73 -22.14
C ARG A 14 21.79 -5.19 -21.88
N SER A 15 20.77 -6.02 -21.73
CA SER A 15 21.02 -7.46 -21.60
C SER A 15 21.39 -8.06 -22.95
N SER A 16 22.28 -9.05 -22.93
CA SER A 16 22.68 -9.86 -24.07
C SER A 16 21.88 -11.16 -24.19
N ALA A 17 21.14 -11.54 -23.15
CA ALA A 17 20.36 -12.77 -23.10
C ALA A 17 18.90 -12.53 -22.65
N PRO A 18 17.96 -13.40 -23.04
CA PRO A 18 16.58 -13.30 -22.58
C PRO A 18 16.45 -13.46 -21.06
N GLN A 19 15.55 -12.69 -20.45
CA GLN A 19 15.32 -12.71 -19.00
C GLN A 19 13.90 -13.13 -18.65
N VAL A 20 13.75 -13.87 -17.56
CA VAL A 20 12.47 -14.18 -16.92
C VAL A 20 12.49 -13.67 -15.49
N TRP A 21 11.55 -12.81 -15.15
CA TRP A 21 11.49 -12.18 -13.83
C TRP A 21 10.39 -12.79 -12.97
N THR A 22 10.66 -12.97 -11.69
CA THR A 22 9.66 -13.26 -10.67
C THR A 22 9.70 -12.16 -9.61
N ALA A 23 8.57 -11.50 -9.38
CA ALA A 23 8.42 -10.54 -8.31
C ALA A 23 7.52 -11.10 -7.21
N THR A 24 8.02 -11.06 -5.97
CA THR A 24 7.30 -11.49 -4.77
C THR A 24 7.28 -10.36 -3.75
N VAL A 25 6.18 -10.24 -2.99
CA VAL A 25 6.08 -9.24 -1.91
C VAL A 25 7.08 -9.58 -0.81
N ALA A 26 7.93 -8.62 -0.48
CA ALA A 26 8.94 -8.72 0.57
C ALA A 26 8.51 -7.99 1.85
N GLU A 27 7.86 -6.83 1.70
CA GLU A 27 7.29 -6.03 2.78
C GLU A 27 5.98 -5.38 2.32
N THR A 28 5.03 -5.21 3.23
CA THR A 28 3.73 -4.59 2.96
C THR A 28 3.27 -3.77 4.16
N LYS A 29 2.79 -2.55 3.94
CA LYS A 29 2.25 -1.67 4.99
C LYS A 29 1.08 -0.85 4.47
N PHE A 30 0.05 -0.71 5.30
CA PHE A 30 -1.08 0.16 5.04
C PHE A 30 -0.95 1.48 5.79
N TYR A 31 -1.24 2.58 5.10
CA TYR A 31 -1.33 3.91 5.69
C TYR A 31 -2.66 4.53 5.34
N TRP A 32 -3.42 4.98 6.35
CA TRP A 32 -4.73 5.60 6.13
C TRP A 32 -4.56 6.99 5.52
N TYR A 33 -4.77 7.09 4.22
CA TYR A 33 -4.46 8.27 3.42
C TYR A 33 -5.36 9.47 3.77
N ASP A 34 -6.63 9.25 4.10
CA ASP A 34 -7.55 10.33 4.49
C ASP A 34 -7.06 11.13 5.69
N LEU A 35 -6.33 10.49 6.61
CA LEU A 35 -5.74 11.18 7.76
C LEU A 35 -4.67 12.20 7.37
N LEU A 36 -4.05 12.05 6.19
CA LEU A 36 -3.07 13.01 5.65
C LEU A 36 -3.75 14.13 4.88
N VAL A 37 -4.79 13.81 4.11
CA VAL A 37 -5.50 14.78 3.27
C VAL A 37 -6.37 15.72 4.10
N GLU A 38 -7.08 15.17 5.09
CA GLU A 38 -8.02 15.91 5.94
C GLU A 38 -7.36 16.47 7.20
N GLY A 39 -6.08 16.16 7.42
CA GLY A 39 -5.34 16.62 8.58
C GLY A 39 -5.32 18.14 8.67
N SER A 40 -5.88 18.69 9.76
CA SER A 40 -5.63 20.07 10.18
C SER A 40 -4.12 20.30 10.35
N PRO A 41 -3.62 21.54 10.26
CA PRO A 41 -2.19 21.84 10.37
C PRO A 41 -1.59 21.11 11.58
N LEU A 42 -0.52 20.36 11.30
CA LEU A 42 0.11 19.36 12.17
C LEU A 42 -0.14 19.63 13.66
N PRO A 43 -0.91 18.78 14.36
CA PRO A 43 -1.16 18.98 15.78
C PRO A 43 0.15 19.04 16.57
N ASP A 44 0.10 19.74 17.71
CA ASP A 44 1.22 19.89 18.65
C ASP A 44 1.85 18.52 18.95
N PHE A 45 3.19 18.45 19.08
CA PHE A 45 3.90 17.21 19.46
C PHE A 45 3.46 16.66 20.82
N ARG A 46 2.83 17.52 21.64
CA ARG A 46 2.22 17.17 22.92
C ARG A 46 0.92 16.38 22.75
N ASP A 47 0.26 16.46 21.60
CA ASP A 47 -0.95 15.69 21.28
C ASP A 47 -0.58 14.27 20.78
N PRO A 48 -1.08 13.21 21.43
CA PRO A 48 -0.88 11.83 20.99
C PRO A 48 -1.33 11.57 19.54
N VAL A 49 -2.43 12.20 19.09
CA VAL A 49 -2.91 12.07 17.71
C VAL A 49 -1.95 12.76 16.73
N GLY A 50 -1.51 13.99 17.05
CA GLY A 50 -0.45 14.67 16.30
C GLY A 50 0.82 13.83 16.12
N ARG A 51 1.27 13.15 17.18
CA ARG A 51 2.43 12.24 17.11
C ARG A 51 2.17 11.05 16.20
N TYR A 52 0.97 10.46 16.25
CA TYR A 52 0.58 9.38 15.35
C TYR A 52 0.66 9.81 13.89
N LEU A 53 0.04 10.95 13.54
CA LEU A 53 0.02 11.48 12.18
C LEU A 53 1.43 11.78 11.65
N ARG A 54 2.30 12.39 12.47
CA ARG A 54 3.69 12.64 12.10
C ARG A 54 4.47 11.35 11.84
N ARG A 55 4.31 10.32 12.69
CA ARG A 55 4.97 9.02 12.46
C ARG A 55 4.54 8.40 11.13
N MET A 56 3.26 8.46 10.81
CA MET A 56 2.74 8.00 9.52
C MET A 56 3.35 8.79 8.36
N GLN A 57 3.37 10.13 8.45
CA GLN A 57 3.98 10.98 7.43
C GLN A 57 5.47 10.65 7.22
N PHE A 58 6.26 10.59 8.30
CA PHE A 58 7.68 10.21 8.22
C PHE A 58 7.90 8.81 7.65
N ALA A 59 7.03 7.86 7.99
CA ALA A 59 7.12 6.50 7.45
C ALA A 59 6.90 6.50 5.94
N ILE A 60 5.94 7.28 5.43
CA ILE A 60 5.69 7.42 3.99
C ILE A 60 6.85 8.17 3.32
N ASP A 61 7.32 9.27 3.90
CA ASP A 61 8.48 10.03 3.39
C ASP A 61 9.71 9.12 3.23
N GLY A 62 9.98 8.26 4.21
CA GLY A 62 11.09 7.30 4.16
C GLY A 62 10.97 6.22 3.07
N THR A 63 9.80 6.07 2.44
CA THR A 63 9.62 5.14 1.30
C THR A 63 9.94 5.79 -0.05
N MET A 64 10.05 7.12 -0.10
CA MET A 64 10.16 7.87 -1.35
C MET A 64 11.54 7.73 -2.00
N GLU A 65 12.58 7.64 -1.17
CA GLU A 65 13.96 7.37 -1.61
C GLU A 65 14.11 5.94 -2.15
N LYS A 66 13.34 5.00 -1.59
CA LYS A 66 13.40 3.58 -1.93
C LYS A 66 12.67 3.21 -3.22
N ARG A 67 11.91 4.14 -3.81
CA ARG A 67 11.09 3.93 -5.03
C ARG A 67 10.20 2.68 -4.95
N LEU A 68 9.44 2.54 -3.87
CA LEU A 68 8.52 1.42 -3.68
C LEU A 68 7.26 1.58 -4.53
N LEU A 69 6.48 0.52 -4.64
CA LEU A 69 5.15 0.57 -5.26
C LEU A 69 4.09 0.82 -4.20
N TYR A 70 3.02 1.51 -4.59
CA TYR A 70 1.83 1.64 -3.76
C TYR A 70 0.56 1.36 -4.54
N PHE A 71 -0.44 0.84 -3.83
CA PHE A 71 -1.83 0.78 -4.28
C PHE A 71 -2.61 1.80 -3.46
N LEU A 72 -3.37 2.67 -4.15
CA LEU A 72 -4.48 3.36 -3.51
C LEU A 72 -5.64 2.37 -3.44
N VAL A 73 -6.06 2.04 -2.23
CA VAL A 73 -7.16 1.11 -2.01
C VAL A 73 -8.29 1.76 -1.21
N ALA A 74 -9.52 1.44 -1.58
CA ALA A 74 -10.72 1.81 -0.85
C ALA A 74 -11.17 0.66 0.04
N ARG A 75 -11.59 0.98 1.26
CA ARG A 75 -12.24 0.05 2.19
C ARG A 75 -13.54 0.68 2.71
N PRO A 76 -14.53 -0.12 3.13
CA PRO A 76 -15.72 0.42 3.78
C PRO A 76 -15.35 1.35 4.93
N ARG A 77 -16.03 2.50 5.01
CA ARG A 77 -15.82 3.46 6.08
C ARG A 77 -16.10 2.82 7.44
N VAL A 78 -15.19 2.97 8.40
CA VAL A 78 -15.43 2.53 9.79
C VAL A 78 -15.13 3.66 10.76
N ARG A 79 -16.04 3.95 11.69
CA ARG A 79 -15.87 4.96 12.73
C ARG A 79 -16.21 4.40 14.10
N PHE A 80 -15.68 5.00 15.15
CA PHE A 80 -16.14 4.69 16.50
C PHE A 80 -17.53 5.28 16.74
N ASP A 81 -18.41 4.51 17.37
CA ASP A 81 -19.74 5.00 17.75
C ASP A 81 -19.62 5.79 19.07
N LEU A 82 -19.53 7.12 18.95
CA LEU A 82 -19.38 8.04 20.10
C LEU A 82 -20.66 8.15 20.96
N GLN A 83 -21.80 7.65 20.48
CA GLN A 83 -23.05 7.65 21.24
C GLN A 83 -23.12 6.50 22.25
N ARG A 84 -22.30 5.45 22.07
CA ARG A 84 -22.28 4.28 22.93
C ARG A 84 -20.98 4.24 23.73
N SER A 85 -21.08 3.93 25.02
CA SER A 85 -19.91 3.77 25.88
C SER A 85 -19.16 2.49 25.56
N VAL A 86 -17.84 2.53 25.75
CA VAL A 86 -17.00 1.34 25.78
C VAL A 86 -17.30 0.53 27.04
N SER A 87 -17.08 -0.79 26.98
CA SER A 87 -17.28 -1.68 28.12
C SER A 87 -16.08 -2.60 28.33
N TRP A 88 -15.90 -3.03 29.57
CA TRP A 88 -14.81 -3.91 29.98
C TRP A 88 -15.35 -5.29 30.37
N GLY A 89 -14.60 -6.33 30.04
CA GLY A 89 -14.79 -7.65 30.61
C GLY A 89 -14.62 -7.65 32.13
N PHE A 90 -15.38 -8.51 32.83
CA PHE A 90 -15.49 -8.48 34.29
C PHE A 90 -14.19 -8.86 35.04
N PHE A 91 -13.29 -9.62 34.39
CA PHE A 91 -12.03 -10.10 34.99
C PHE A 91 -10.83 -10.01 34.04
N SER A 92 -10.94 -9.25 32.94
CA SER A 92 -9.89 -9.18 31.92
C SER A 92 -9.77 -7.78 31.35
N LEU A 93 -8.64 -7.53 30.69
CA LEU A 93 -8.42 -6.32 29.89
C LEU A 93 -9.07 -6.44 28.49
N LYS A 94 -10.21 -7.15 28.41
CA LYS A 94 -11.03 -7.21 27.21
C LYS A 94 -11.87 -5.95 27.12
N LEU A 95 -11.52 -5.09 26.17
CA LEU A 95 -12.19 -3.84 25.87
C LEU A 95 -13.13 -4.05 24.67
N THR A 96 -14.42 -3.81 24.88
CA THR A 96 -15.41 -3.81 23.79
C THR A 96 -15.73 -2.37 23.39
N ILE A 97 -15.56 -2.08 22.11
CA ILE A 97 -15.64 -0.74 21.54
C ILE A 97 -16.75 -0.74 20.48
N PRO A 98 -17.80 0.07 20.66
CA PRO A 98 -18.84 0.28 19.66
C PRO A 98 -18.29 0.92 18.37
N VAL A 99 -18.73 0.43 17.20
CA VAL A 99 -18.30 0.95 15.90
C VAL A 99 -19.48 1.09 14.93
N LEU A 100 -19.34 1.99 13.97
CA LEU A 100 -20.25 2.24 12.84
C LEU A 100 -19.56 1.82 11.55
N ILE A 101 -20.25 1.06 10.70
CA ILE A 101 -19.70 0.50 9.46
C ILE A 101 -20.50 1.00 8.26
N GLY A 102 -19.79 1.52 7.27
CA GLY A 102 -20.31 2.01 6.00
C GLY A 102 -21.04 3.35 6.10
N PRO A 103 -21.56 3.86 4.97
CA PRO A 103 -22.31 5.11 4.91
C PRO A 103 -23.65 5.04 5.65
N GLU A 104 -24.23 3.84 5.79
CA GLU A 104 -25.47 3.61 6.54
C GLU A 104 -25.27 3.57 8.06
N GLU A 105 -24.02 3.75 8.54
CA GLU A 105 -23.67 3.73 9.96
C GLU A 105 -24.17 2.47 10.68
N ARG A 106 -24.02 1.30 10.04
CA ARG A 106 -24.46 0.04 10.61
C ARG A 106 -23.72 -0.22 11.94
N LYS A 107 -24.49 -0.29 13.02
CA LYS A 107 -23.97 -0.49 14.39
C LYS A 107 -23.35 -1.87 14.55
N SER A 108 -22.16 -1.91 15.12
CA SER A 108 -21.44 -3.12 15.50
C SER A 108 -20.58 -2.85 16.75
N SER A 109 -19.68 -3.78 17.08
CA SER A 109 -18.65 -3.62 18.10
C SER A 109 -17.43 -4.46 17.75
N ILE A 110 -16.26 -3.99 18.15
CA ILE A 110 -15.02 -4.77 18.17
C ILE A 110 -14.64 -5.07 19.61
N THR A 111 -14.13 -6.26 19.87
CA THR A 111 -13.59 -6.63 21.18
C THR A 111 -12.12 -6.92 21.02
N ILE A 112 -11.30 -6.21 21.80
CA ILE A 112 -9.84 -6.37 21.79
C ILE A 112 -9.37 -6.78 23.18
N GLU A 113 -8.36 -7.62 23.24
CA GLU A 113 -7.69 -8.02 24.48
C GLU A 113 -6.39 -7.23 24.60
N LEU A 114 -6.26 -6.45 25.67
CA LEU A 114 -5.11 -5.57 25.87
C LEU A 114 -4.11 -6.21 26.83
N ASP A 115 -2.83 -6.12 26.47
CA ASP A 115 -1.73 -6.39 27.37
C ASP A 115 -1.29 -5.10 28.07
N VAL A 116 -0.83 -5.21 29.32
CA VAL A 116 -0.30 -4.05 30.04
C VAL A 116 1.11 -3.74 29.52
N PRO A 117 1.36 -2.54 28.96
CA PRO A 117 2.69 -2.18 28.49
C PRO A 117 3.70 -2.15 29.64
N PHE A 118 4.96 -2.47 29.36
CA PHE A 118 6.03 -2.45 30.37
C PHE A 118 6.20 -1.08 31.04
N GLU A 119 6.03 0.00 30.27
CA GLU A 119 6.17 1.39 30.75
C GLU A 119 4.89 1.94 31.43
N ALA A 120 3.84 1.11 31.57
CA ALA A 120 2.57 1.54 32.14
C ALA A 120 2.67 1.81 33.65
N THR A 121 2.04 2.90 34.08
CA THR A 121 1.85 3.20 35.51
C THR A 121 0.53 2.63 36.03
N TYR A 122 -0.48 2.51 35.15
CA TYR A 122 -1.78 1.95 35.49
C TYR A 122 -1.90 0.50 35.01
N LYS A 123 -2.61 -0.32 35.79
CA LYS A 123 -2.96 -1.71 35.39
C LYS A 123 -4.10 -1.77 34.38
N LYS A 124 -4.83 -0.67 34.21
CA LYS A 124 -5.96 -0.51 33.30
C LYS A 124 -5.95 0.92 32.76
N PRO A 125 -6.04 1.13 31.43
CA PRO A 125 -5.90 2.46 30.87
C PRO A 125 -7.20 3.24 31.01
N VAL A 126 -7.08 4.57 31.05
CA VAL A 126 -8.21 5.47 30.78
C VAL A 126 -8.43 5.49 29.27
N VAL A 127 -9.64 5.16 28.85
CA VAL A 127 -10.01 5.07 27.43
C VAL A 127 -10.65 6.38 27.01
N GLN A 128 -10.12 6.98 25.95
CA GLN A 128 -10.74 8.09 25.26
C GLN A 128 -11.00 7.68 23.81
N VAL A 129 -12.24 7.89 23.36
CA VAL A 129 -12.67 7.55 22.01
C VAL A 129 -12.95 8.85 21.26
N GLN A 130 -12.37 8.97 20.08
CA GLN A 130 -12.62 10.02 19.10
C GLN A 130 -13.13 9.37 17.80
N ASP A 131 -13.61 10.14 16.83
CA ASP A 131 -14.22 9.61 15.59
C ASP A 131 -13.36 8.51 14.92
N LYS A 132 -12.07 8.78 14.71
CA LYS A 132 -11.13 7.87 14.02
C LYS A 132 -10.13 7.20 14.96
N PHE A 133 -10.00 7.66 16.20
CA PHE A 133 -8.91 7.29 17.11
C PHE A 133 -9.40 6.78 18.47
N LEU A 134 -8.69 5.77 18.97
CA LEU A 134 -8.76 5.29 20.35
C LEU A 134 -7.45 5.68 21.05
N LEU A 135 -7.57 6.38 22.18
CA LEU A 135 -6.44 6.71 23.04
C LEU A 135 -6.53 5.88 24.31
N LEU A 136 -5.46 5.15 24.61
CA LEU A 136 -5.31 4.36 25.82
C LEU A 136 -4.25 5.02 26.71
N ASN A 137 -4.69 5.68 27.76
CA ASN A 137 -3.79 6.35 28.70
C ASN A 137 -3.47 5.44 29.88
N TRP A 138 -2.22 4.97 29.91
CA TRP A 138 -1.65 4.09 30.94
C TRP A 138 -0.89 4.86 32.04
N GLY A 139 -1.05 6.18 32.12
CA GLY A 139 -0.34 7.06 33.06
C GLY A 139 0.86 7.72 32.37
N ALA A 140 2.06 7.14 32.52
CA ALA A 140 3.28 7.65 31.88
C ALA A 140 3.30 7.48 30.35
N LEU A 141 2.46 6.59 29.81
CA LEU A 141 2.36 6.26 28.40
C LEU A 141 0.93 6.48 27.89
N VAL A 142 0.81 7.08 26.71
CA VAL A 142 -0.46 7.14 25.96
C VAL A 142 -0.25 6.47 24.62
N GLU A 143 -0.99 5.39 24.40
CA GLU A 143 -1.06 4.73 23.09
C GLU A 143 -2.20 5.32 22.28
N THR A 144 -1.99 5.41 20.97
CA THR A 144 -2.97 5.95 20.04
C THR A 144 -3.11 4.99 18.88
N PHE A 145 -4.33 4.50 18.68
CA PHE A 145 -4.69 3.60 17.60
C PHE A 145 -5.73 4.28 16.73
N SER A 146 -5.57 4.23 15.41
CA SER A 146 -6.72 4.42 14.53
C SER A 146 -7.64 3.21 14.62
N ILE A 147 -8.91 3.36 14.23
CA ILE A 147 -9.83 2.21 14.17
C ILE A 147 -9.29 1.08 13.27
N HIS A 148 -8.61 1.42 12.19
CA HIS A 148 -8.03 0.44 11.26
C HIS A 148 -6.75 -0.19 11.81
N ASP A 149 -6.00 0.47 12.69
CA ASP A 149 -4.93 -0.20 13.45
C ASP A 149 -5.50 -1.32 14.32
N LEU A 150 -6.67 -1.10 14.95
CA LEU A 150 -7.30 -2.13 15.77
C LEU A 150 -7.76 -3.31 14.92
N ILE A 151 -8.34 -3.04 13.76
CA ILE A 151 -8.79 -4.08 12.81
C ILE A 151 -7.60 -4.90 12.29
N GLN A 152 -6.44 -4.29 12.06
CA GLN A 152 -5.23 -4.99 11.58
C GLN A 152 -4.52 -5.78 12.69
N ARG A 153 -4.52 -5.28 13.92
CA ARG A 153 -3.71 -5.86 15.02
C ARG A 153 -4.46 -6.94 15.80
N PHE A 154 -5.79 -6.87 15.83
CA PHE A 154 -6.61 -7.76 16.64
C PHE A 154 -7.60 -8.51 15.76
N ASP A 155 -7.94 -9.74 16.15
CA ASP A 155 -9.03 -10.47 15.54
C ASP A 155 -10.37 -9.86 15.98
N THR A 156 -10.84 -8.89 15.20
CA THR A 156 -12.08 -8.15 15.45
C THR A 156 -13.31 -8.80 14.82
N GLY A 157 -13.13 -9.87 14.03
CA GLY A 157 -14.17 -10.45 13.18
C GLY A 157 -14.63 -9.55 12.02
N LEU A 158 -14.04 -8.35 11.84
CA LEU A 158 -14.35 -7.45 10.74
C LEU A 158 -13.46 -7.75 9.53
N ALA A 159 -14.02 -8.46 8.55
CA ALA A 159 -13.35 -8.75 7.28
C ALA A 159 -13.97 -7.90 6.17
N PHE A 160 -13.20 -6.93 5.66
CA PHE A 160 -13.57 -6.16 4.48
C PHE A 160 -12.48 -6.27 3.42
N PRO A 161 -12.84 -6.46 2.14
CA PRO A 161 -11.88 -6.40 1.04
C PRO A 161 -11.34 -4.97 0.88
N SER A 162 -10.18 -4.87 0.25
CA SER A 162 -9.58 -3.63 -0.21
C SER A 162 -9.74 -3.54 -1.73
N THR A 163 -10.50 -2.56 -2.22
CA THR A 163 -10.65 -2.33 -3.67
C THR A 163 -9.52 -1.45 -4.18
N VAL A 164 -8.66 -1.99 -5.05
CA VAL A 164 -7.58 -1.26 -5.71
C VAL A 164 -8.16 -0.27 -6.72
N LEU A 165 -7.86 1.01 -6.53
CA LEU A 165 -8.31 2.11 -7.38
C LEU A 165 -7.20 2.63 -8.30
N TYR A 166 -5.96 2.60 -7.82
CA TYR A 166 -4.82 3.18 -8.52
C TYR A 166 -3.52 2.53 -8.08
N VAL A 167 -2.58 2.37 -9.00
CA VAL A 167 -1.22 1.85 -8.76
C VAL A 167 -0.21 2.96 -9.06
N GLY A 168 0.82 3.12 -8.23
CA GLY A 168 1.86 4.09 -8.50
C GLY A 168 3.16 3.78 -7.78
N GLN A 169 4.13 4.68 -7.95
CA GLN A 169 5.43 4.61 -7.28
C GLN A 169 5.52 5.68 -6.19
N THR A 170 6.14 5.35 -5.06
CA THR A 170 6.33 6.29 -3.94
C THR A 170 7.33 7.40 -4.25
N HIS A 171 8.08 7.31 -5.35
CA HIS A 171 9.05 8.32 -5.73
C HIS A 171 8.38 9.64 -6.11
N ASP A 172 8.48 10.64 -5.24
CA ASP A 172 7.90 11.97 -5.43
C ASP A 172 8.87 13.04 -4.90
N PRO A 173 9.77 13.60 -5.73
CA PRO A 173 10.77 14.56 -5.27
C PRO A 173 10.21 15.78 -4.51
N ALA A 174 8.92 16.10 -4.68
CA ALA A 174 8.26 17.21 -4.01
C ALA A 174 7.63 16.86 -2.64
N GLY A 175 7.62 15.59 -2.22
CA GLY A 175 7.06 15.19 -0.93
C GLY A 175 5.54 15.33 -0.84
N LYS A 176 4.83 15.41 -1.98
CA LYS A 176 3.38 15.64 -2.03
C LYS A 176 2.58 14.43 -1.58
N LEU A 177 3.06 13.20 -1.80
CA LEU A 177 2.39 11.97 -1.38
C LEU A 177 2.22 11.91 0.14
N ALA A 178 3.32 12.06 0.89
CA ALA A 178 3.29 12.03 2.36
C ALA A 178 2.53 13.23 2.97
N LYS A 179 2.39 14.33 2.23
CA LYS A 179 1.63 15.52 2.64
C LYS A 179 0.15 15.49 2.23
N GLY A 180 -0.34 14.41 1.61
CA GLY A 180 -1.74 14.34 1.15
C GLY A 180 -2.06 15.27 -0.04
N GLN A 181 -1.04 15.71 -0.78
CA GLN A 181 -1.13 16.72 -1.86
C GLN A 181 -0.86 16.13 -3.25
N HIS A 182 -0.80 14.80 -3.38
CA HIS A 182 -0.45 14.13 -4.62
C HIS A 182 -1.66 14.07 -5.57
N SER A 183 -1.66 14.93 -6.59
CA SER A 183 -2.83 15.16 -7.46
C SER A 183 -3.43 13.88 -8.09
N PRO A 184 -2.65 12.96 -8.70
CA PRO A 184 -3.22 11.71 -9.22
C PRO A 184 -3.97 10.88 -8.16
N VAL A 185 -3.42 10.81 -6.94
CA VAL A 185 -4.01 10.05 -5.83
C VAL A 185 -5.27 10.77 -5.34
N ASN A 186 -5.22 12.09 -5.20
CA ASN A 186 -6.38 12.89 -4.79
C ASN A 186 -7.52 12.85 -5.83
N ARG A 187 -7.21 12.80 -7.14
CA ARG A 187 -8.23 12.56 -8.18
C ARG A 187 -8.87 11.18 -8.01
N ALA A 188 -8.06 10.14 -7.81
CA ALA A 188 -8.55 8.78 -7.62
C ALA A 188 -9.37 8.64 -6.34
N ARG A 189 -8.93 9.25 -5.23
CA ARG A 189 -9.68 9.38 -3.97
C ARG A 189 -11.02 10.06 -4.19
N ASN A 190 -11.03 11.22 -4.85
CA ASN A 190 -12.27 11.97 -5.07
C ASN A 190 -13.24 11.24 -6.02
N ALA A 191 -12.71 10.41 -6.94
CA ALA A 191 -13.51 9.55 -7.81
C ALA A 191 -13.99 8.25 -7.10
N GLY A 192 -13.22 7.75 -6.14
CA GLY A 192 -13.41 6.48 -5.43
C GLY A 192 -14.51 6.45 -4.37
N MET A 193 -15.39 7.47 -4.35
CA MET A 193 -16.54 7.66 -3.46
C MET A 193 -16.21 8.24 -2.07
N LEU A 194 -17.12 9.10 -1.58
CA LEU A 194 -17.07 9.74 -0.24
C LEU A 194 -17.33 8.77 0.92
N ASP A 195 -17.77 7.55 0.62
CA ASP A 195 -18.29 6.58 1.57
C ASP A 195 -17.29 5.50 1.98
N SER A 196 -16.04 5.65 1.53
CA SER A 196 -14.94 4.71 1.78
C SER A 196 -13.77 5.39 2.47
N ASP A 197 -13.05 4.62 3.29
CA ASP A 197 -11.75 5.01 3.81
C ASP A 197 -10.66 4.62 2.79
N MET A 198 -9.79 5.57 2.48
CA MET A 198 -8.74 5.42 1.48
C MET A 198 -7.39 5.13 2.12
N PHE A 199 -6.67 4.13 1.60
CA PHE A 199 -5.37 3.71 2.10
C PHE A 199 -4.31 3.71 1.01
N LEU A 200 -3.09 4.05 1.39
CA LEU A 200 -1.90 3.67 0.65
C LEU A 200 -1.42 2.32 1.17
N LEU A 201 -1.55 1.29 0.36
CA LEU A 201 -0.86 0.01 0.56
C LEU A 201 0.50 0.11 -0.12
N ILE A 202 1.55 0.33 0.65
CA ILE A 202 2.93 0.43 0.15
C ILE A 202 3.58 -0.95 0.23
N GLN A 203 4.16 -1.40 -0.88
CA GLN A 203 4.80 -2.71 -0.98
C GLN A 203 6.23 -2.62 -1.54
N ARG A 204 7.13 -3.37 -0.92
CA ARG A 204 8.46 -3.68 -1.46
C ARG A 204 8.42 -5.05 -2.10
N PHE A 205 8.99 -5.14 -3.29
CA PHE A 205 9.11 -6.40 -4.04
C PHE A 205 10.56 -6.85 -4.07
N ASP A 206 10.77 -8.15 -3.90
CA ASP A 206 12.01 -8.81 -4.28
C ASP A 206 11.83 -9.38 -5.69
N VAL A 207 12.74 -9.04 -6.60
CA VAL A 207 12.71 -9.50 -7.99
C VAL A 207 13.85 -10.48 -8.22
N ALA A 208 13.50 -11.73 -8.51
CA ALA A 208 14.45 -12.74 -8.93
C ALA A 208 14.49 -12.77 -10.47
N VAL A 209 15.70 -12.65 -11.02
CA VAL A 209 15.95 -12.67 -12.47
C VAL A 209 16.60 -13.99 -12.85
N ASP A 210 15.95 -14.74 -13.75
CA ASP A 210 16.52 -15.92 -14.39
C ASP A 210 16.98 -15.55 -15.80
N THR A 211 18.28 -15.76 -16.06
CA THR A 211 18.94 -15.40 -17.32
C THR A 211 20.20 -16.23 -17.51
N THR A 212 20.60 -16.44 -18.77
CA THR A 212 21.88 -17.05 -19.14
C THR A 212 23.00 -16.01 -19.32
N ALA A 213 22.71 -14.72 -19.10
CA ALA A 213 23.72 -13.67 -19.13
C ALA A 213 24.79 -13.91 -18.05
N ILE A 214 26.05 -13.73 -18.41
CA ILE A 214 27.20 -14.00 -17.52
C ILE A 214 27.64 -12.73 -16.78
N ASP A 215 27.37 -11.55 -17.34
CA ASP A 215 27.79 -10.26 -16.77
C ASP A 215 26.71 -9.65 -15.86
N LEU A 216 27.08 -9.38 -14.62
CA LEU A 216 26.24 -8.71 -13.61
C LEU A 216 25.89 -7.27 -14.02
N SER A 217 26.69 -6.65 -14.89
CA SER A 217 26.39 -5.31 -15.40
C SER A 217 25.11 -5.25 -16.24
N GLU A 218 24.63 -6.40 -16.72
CA GLU A 218 23.40 -6.55 -17.51
C GLU A 218 22.12 -6.67 -16.66
N GLU A 219 22.25 -6.72 -15.33
CA GLU A 219 21.11 -6.77 -14.43
C GLU A 219 20.37 -5.43 -14.43
N ALA A 220 19.05 -5.50 -14.48
CA ALA A 220 18.20 -4.32 -14.47
C ALA A 220 18.31 -3.60 -13.12
N SER A 221 18.37 -2.26 -13.18
CA SER A 221 18.37 -1.45 -11.97
C SER A 221 17.07 -1.62 -11.18
N LEU A 222 17.10 -1.34 -9.86
CA LEU A 222 15.88 -1.34 -9.03
C LEU A 222 14.77 -0.47 -9.64
N ARG A 223 15.13 0.69 -10.21
CA ARG A 223 14.18 1.57 -10.90
C ARG A 223 13.51 0.85 -12.07
N THR A 224 14.28 0.13 -12.87
CA THR A 224 13.75 -0.64 -14.01
C THR A 224 12.78 -1.73 -13.54
N HIS A 225 13.14 -2.48 -12.49
CA HIS A 225 12.25 -3.49 -11.90
C HIS A 225 10.92 -2.88 -11.47
N VAL A 226 10.96 -1.74 -10.77
CA VAL A 226 9.78 -1.00 -10.30
C VAL A 226 8.93 -0.49 -11.47
N ASP A 227 9.55 0.08 -12.52
CA ASP A 227 8.83 0.59 -13.70
C ASP A 227 8.08 -0.54 -14.42
N MET A 228 8.71 -1.70 -14.63
CA MET A 228 8.08 -2.86 -15.28
C MET A 228 6.96 -3.46 -14.41
N LEU A 229 7.18 -3.54 -13.09
CA LEU A 229 6.16 -4.01 -12.16
C LEU A 229 4.96 -3.06 -12.07
N GLU A 230 5.18 -1.75 -12.03
CA GLU A 230 4.11 -0.75 -12.07
C GLU A 230 3.26 -0.97 -13.33
N GLY A 231 3.91 -1.13 -14.49
CA GLY A 231 3.23 -1.41 -15.75
C GLY A 231 2.35 -2.66 -15.70
N ALA A 232 2.88 -3.77 -15.20
CA ALA A 232 2.15 -5.03 -15.06
C ALA A 232 0.96 -4.92 -14.10
N LEU A 233 1.15 -4.27 -12.94
CA LEU A 233 0.11 -4.08 -11.93
C LEU A 233 -0.99 -3.12 -12.38
N ILE A 234 -0.65 -2.06 -13.11
CA ILE A 234 -1.64 -1.19 -13.77
C ILE A 234 -2.47 -2.02 -14.74
N GLY A 235 -1.82 -2.83 -15.60
CA GLY A 235 -2.53 -3.70 -16.54
C GLY A 235 -3.44 -4.72 -15.88
N TYR A 236 -3.10 -5.18 -14.68
CA TYR A 236 -3.87 -6.18 -13.94
C TYR A 236 -5.03 -5.59 -13.14
N PHE A 237 -4.83 -4.45 -12.46
CA PHE A 237 -5.84 -3.89 -11.56
C PHE A 237 -6.63 -2.72 -12.15
N GLU A 238 -6.01 -1.82 -12.93
CA GLU A 238 -6.64 -0.57 -13.37
C GLU A 238 -7.38 -0.70 -14.70
N ASP A 239 -8.68 -0.40 -14.71
CA ASP A 239 -9.50 -0.44 -15.92
C ASP A 239 -8.88 0.43 -17.05
N PRO A 240 -8.64 -0.12 -18.25
CA PRO A 240 -8.21 0.65 -19.42
C PRO A 240 -9.12 1.85 -19.75
N ALA A 241 -10.41 1.78 -19.42
CA ALA A 241 -11.37 2.87 -19.60
C ALA A 241 -11.33 3.93 -18.48
N SER A 242 -10.57 3.70 -17.40
CA SER A 242 -10.44 4.61 -16.26
C SER A 242 -9.94 6.00 -16.69
N ARG A 243 -10.58 7.07 -16.24
CA ARG A 243 -10.16 8.45 -16.54
C ARG A 243 -9.08 8.99 -15.58
N LEU A 244 -8.51 8.13 -14.74
CA LEU A 244 -7.51 8.55 -13.75
C LEU A 244 -6.17 8.97 -14.38
N ARG A 245 -5.89 8.46 -15.58
CA ARG A 245 -4.68 8.74 -16.36
C ARG A 245 -5.06 9.34 -17.70
N ASN A 246 -4.35 10.39 -18.12
CA ASN A 246 -4.58 10.97 -19.44
C ASN A 246 -3.89 10.15 -20.54
N GLU A 247 -4.26 10.39 -21.80
CA GLU A 247 -3.73 9.63 -22.94
C GLU A 247 -2.22 9.82 -23.14
N ILE A 248 -1.70 11.01 -22.82
CA ILE A 248 -0.27 11.33 -22.93
C ILE A 248 0.54 10.51 -21.92
N GLU A 249 0.10 10.46 -20.66
CA GLU A 249 0.71 9.65 -19.59
C GLU A 249 0.72 8.16 -19.97
N ARG A 250 -0.37 7.67 -20.56
CA ARG A 250 -0.48 6.29 -21.04
C ARG A 250 0.47 6.01 -22.21
N GLY A 251 0.53 6.92 -23.18
CA GLY A 251 1.43 6.84 -24.33
C GLY A 251 2.89 6.79 -23.89
N ASN A 252 3.31 7.78 -23.10
CA ASN A 252 4.68 7.85 -22.58
C ASN A 252 5.08 6.60 -21.79
N ARG A 253 4.17 6.08 -20.93
CA ARG A 253 4.45 4.83 -20.20
C ARG A 253 4.58 3.65 -21.15
N ARG A 254 3.66 3.48 -22.09
CA ARG A 254 3.70 2.36 -23.04
C ARG A 254 5.01 2.37 -23.82
N ASP A 255 5.42 3.53 -24.32
CA ASP A 255 6.62 3.65 -25.13
C ASP A 255 7.88 3.37 -24.27
N HIS A 256 7.93 3.86 -23.03
CA HIS A 256 8.97 3.54 -22.05
C HIS A 256 9.03 2.04 -21.71
N LEU A 257 7.89 1.40 -21.46
CA LEU A 257 7.82 -0.04 -21.18
C LEU A 257 8.26 -0.87 -22.40
N ALA A 258 7.94 -0.42 -23.62
CA ALA A 258 8.41 -1.08 -24.84
C ALA A 258 9.94 -1.01 -24.97
N GLU A 259 10.53 0.15 -24.65
CA GLU A 259 11.99 0.33 -24.62
C GLU A 259 12.65 -0.58 -23.57
N LEU A 260 12.12 -0.60 -22.34
CA LEU A 260 12.64 -1.47 -21.27
C LEU A 260 12.52 -2.95 -21.62
N HIS A 261 11.35 -3.38 -22.12
CA HIS A 261 11.12 -4.75 -22.58
C HIS A 261 12.16 -5.17 -23.63
N HIS A 262 12.44 -4.31 -24.60
CA HIS A 262 13.46 -4.59 -25.63
C HIS A 262 14.89 -4.56 -25.07
N THR A 263 15.20 -3.62 -24.17
CA THR A 263 16.53 -3.43 -23.59
C THR A 263 16.98 -4.62 -22.74
N TYR A 264 16.05 -5.21 -22.00
CA TYR A 264 16.34 -6.33 -21.08
C TYR A 264 15.91 -7.69 -21.63
N PHE A 265 15.46 -7.77 -22.88
CA PHE A 265 14.94 -9.00 -23.50
C PHE A 265 13.98 -9.77 -22.58
N LEU A 266 13.11 -9.04 -21.89
CA LEU A 266 12.23 -9.61 -20.86
C LEU A 266 11.15 -10.48 -21.52
N GLN A 267 11.28 -11.79 -21.41
CA GLN A 267 10.30 -12.71 -21.99
C GLN A 267 9.01 -12.76 -21.17
N LYS A 268 9.14 -12.72 -19.85
CA LYS A 268 8.03 -12.91 -18.93
C LYS A 268 8.32 -12.32 -17.56
N LEU A 269 7.31 -11.70 -16.97
CA LEU A 269 7.29 -11.25 -15.59
C LEU A 269 6.16 -11.97 -14.83
N THR A 270 6.51 -12.80 -13.86
CA THR A 270 5.55 -13.39 -12.93
C THR A 270 5.42 -12.52 -11.69
N VAL A 271 4.20 -12.15 -11.30
CA VAL A 271 3.93 -11.35 -10.10
C VAL A 271 3.12 -12.18 -9.10
N ASP A 272 3.61 -12.27 -7.87
CA ASP A 272 2.94 -12.95 -6.76
C ASP A 272 2.73 -11.99 -5.58
N LEU A 273 1.48 -11.62 -5.35
CA LEU A 273 1.09 -10.76 -4.24
C LEU A 273 0.76 -11.54 -2.96
N GLY A 274 0.77 -12.88 -2.99
CA GLY A 274 0.53 -13.70 -1.81
C GLY A 274 1.76 -13.78 -0.93
N PHE A 275 1.54 -13.89 0.38
CA PHE A 275 2.59 -14.15 1.37
C PHE A 275 1.99 -14.84 2.60
N GLN A 276 2.84 -15.43 3.43
CA GLN A 276 2.42 -16.12 4.66
C GLN A 276 1.90 -15.12 5.70
N GLY A 277 0.75 -15.41 6.30
CA GLY A 277 0.13 -14.53 7.30
C GLY A 277 -0.74 -13.41 6.72
N ALA A 278 -0.98 -13.39 5.41
CA ALA A 278 -1.96 -12.49 4.80
C ALA A 278 -3.37 -12.78 5.35
N ASP A 279 -3.98 -11.76 5.94
CA ASP A 279 -5.32 -11.79 6.53
C ASP A 279 -6.37 -11.17 5.59
N ALA A 280 -7.58 -10.95 6.11
CA ALA A 280 -8.65 -10.29 5.36
C ALA A 280 -8.31 -8.84 4.96
N PHE A 281 -7.35 -8.18 5.63
CA PHE A 281 -6.92 -6.83 5.26
C PHE A 281 -6.17 -6.81 3.91
N HIS A 282 -5.58 -7.95 3.54
CA HIS A 282 -4.83 -8.18 2.30
C HIS A 282 -5.67 -8.82 1.19
N GLU A 283 -6.97 -9.01 1.39
CA GLU A 283 -7.89 -9.35 0.29
C GLU A 283 -8.00 -8.14 -0.63
N LEU A 284 -7.42 -8.25 -1.83
CA LEU A 284 -7.49 -7.22 -2.85
C LEU A 284 -8.54 -7.59 -3.90
N GLU A 285 -9.18 -6.58 -4.46
CA GLU A 285 -10.04 -6.71 -5.63
C GLU A 285 -9.95 -5.43 -6.48
N SER A 286 -10.40 -5.49 -7.73
CA SER A 286 -10.66 -4.30 -8.54
C SER A 286 -11.82 -4.57 -9.49
N THR A 287 -12.15 -3.60 -10.35
CA THR A 287 -13.14 -3.80 -11.41
C THR A 287 -12.72 -4.88 -12.41
N GLN A 288 -11.42 -5.17 -12.53
CA GLN A 288 -10.87 -6.19 -13.43
C GLN A 288 -10.45 -7.47 -12.72
N ALA A 289 -9.87 -7.34 -11.52
CA ALA A 289 -9.37 -8.47 -10.75
C ALA A 289 -10.38 -8.87 -9.69
N GLY A 290 -10.94 -10.09 -9.81
CA GLY A 290 -11.81 -10.65 -8.77
C GLY A 290 -11.07 -10.81 -7.44
N ARG A 291 -11.83 -10.72 -6.33
CA ARG A 291 -11.31 -10.79 -4.96
C ARG A 291 -10.38 -11.97 -4.74
N SER A 292 -9.20 -11.70 -4.18
CA SER A 292 -8.29 -12.74 -3.70
C SER A 292 -7.33 -12.22 -2.63
N ARG A 293 -6.88 -13.12 -1.75
CA ARG A 293 -5.72 -12.89 -0.86
C ARG A 293 -4.39 -13.07 -1.59
N ARG A 294 -4.41 -13.74 -2.75
CA ARG A 294 -3.23 -14.02 -3.56
C ARG A 294 -3.54 -13.76 -5.03
N HIS A 295 -3.03 -12.63 -5.51
CA HIS A 295 -2.99 -12.38 -6.94
C HIS A 295 -1.68 -12.91 -7.49
N LEU A 296 -1.77 -14.04 -8.21
CA LEU A 296 -0.65 -14.67 -8.92
C LEU A 296 -0.94 -14.65 -10.42
N PHE A 297 -0.06 -14.03 -11.20
CA PHE A 297 -0.23 -13.92 -12.64
C PHE A 297 1.10 -13.80 -13.39
N ASP A 298 1.10 -14.23 -14.64
CA ASP A 298 2.15 -13.95 -15.60
C ASP A 298 1.78 -12.71 -16.43
N CYS A 299 2.77 -11.90 -16.74
CA CYS A 299 2.69 -10.73 -17.60
C CYS A 299 3.74 -10.83 -18.70
N THR A 300 3.31 -10.70 -19.94
CA THR A 300 4.17 -10.44 -21.10
C THR A 300 3.90 -9.03 -21.64
N PHE A 301 4.80 -8.47 -22.43
CA PHE A 301 4.63 -7.11 -22.97
C PHE A 301 4.55 -7.15 -24.49
N ASP A 302 3.44 -6.67 -25.05
CA ASP A 302 3.26 -6.50 -26.50
C ASP A 302 3.25 -5.01 -26.85
N ALA A 303 4.29 -4.55 -27.55
CA ALA A 303 4.52 -3.12 -27.83
C ALA A 303 4.32 -2.21 -26.59
N GLY A 304 4.86 -2.65 -25.44
CA GLY A 304 4.78 -1.94 -24.16
C GLY A 304 3.43 -2.04 -23.45
N ARG A 305 2.46 -2.79 -23.99
CA ARG A 305 1.20 -3.09 -23.33
C ARG A 305 1.31 -4.40 -22.54
N PRO A 306 0.94 -4.40 -21.24
CA PRO A 306 0.92 -5.62 -20.46
C PRO A 306 -0.19 -6.56 -20.95
N VAL A 307 0.15 -7.82 -21.14
CA VAL A 307 -0.77 -8.93 -21.48
C VAL A 307 -0.75 -9.90 -20.31
N ILE A 308 -1.87 -10.00 -19.61
CA ILE A 308 -1.94 -10.71 -18.33
C ILE A 308 -2.59 -12.09 -18.49
N ARG A 309 -1.98 -13.09 -17.85
CA ARG A 309 -2.52 -14.44 -17.69
C ARG A 309 -2.53 -14.81 -16.21
N ARG A 310 -3.72 -14.93 -15.61
CA ARG A 310 -3.87 -15.37 -14.22
C ARG A 310 -3.44 -16.83 -14.08
N LEU A 311 -2.74 -17.14 -12.99
CA LEU A 311 -2.32 -18.49 -12.62
C LEU A 311 -3.19 -19.01 -11.47
N GLY A 312 -3.13 -20.32 -11.19
CA GLY A 312 -3.79 -20.93 -10.05
C GLY A 312 -3.16 -20.48 -8.74
N GLU A 313 -3.98 -20.21 -7.72
CA GLU A 313 -3.48 -19.67 -6.44
C GLU A 313 -2.59 -20.65 -5.66
N ASN A 314 -2.52 -21.92 -6.06
CA ASN A 314 -1.66 -22.94 -5.45
C ASN A 314 -0.45 -23.32 -6.33
N ASP A 315 -0.22 -22.61 -7.43
CA ASP A 315 0.81 -22.97 -8.41
C ASP A 315 2.24 -22.74 -7.89
N ARG A 316 2.40 -22.00 -6.77
CA ARG A 316 3.69 -21.68 -6.15
C ARG A 316 3.59 -21.65 -4.62
N SER A 317 4.69 -21.89 -3.90
CA SER A 317 4.75 -21.69 -2.45
C SER A 317 4.61 -20.21 -2.05
N LEU A 318 4.03 -19.94 -0.89
CA LEU A 318 3.91 -18.57 -0.37
C LEU A 318 5.24 -18.09 0.24
N PRO A 319 5.73 -16.89 -0.12
CA PRO A 319 6.89 -16.29 0.51
C PRO A 319 6.59 -15.92 1.97
N ALA A 320 7.59 -16.05 2.85
CA ALA A 320 7.55 -15.46 4.18
C ALA A 320 8.08 -14.02 4.09
N LEU A 321 7.36 -13.06 4.69
CA LEU A 321 7.81 -11.67 4.73
C LEU A 321 9.05 -11.55 5.62
N ARG A 322 9.99 -10.69 5.22
CA ARG A 322 11.13 -10.32 6.08
C ARG A 322 10.64 -9.20 7.01
N GLY A 323 10.63 -9.48 8.33
CA GLY A 323 10.22 -8.54 9.37
C GLY A 323 11.13 -7.33 9.51
#